data_AF-A0A091C1E8-F1
#
_entry.id   AF-A0A091C1E8-F1
#
_cell.length_a   1.000
_cell.length_b   1.000
_cell.length_c   1.000
_cell.angle_alpha   90.00
_cell.angle_beta   90.00
_cell.angle_gamma   90.00
#
_symmetry.space_group_name_H-M   'P 1'
#
loop_
_entity.id
_entity.type
_entity.pdbx_description
1 polymer ?
#
loop_
_entity_poly.entity_id
_entity_poly.type
_entity_poly.pdbx_seq_one_letter_code
_entity_poly.pdbx_strand_id
1 'polypeptide(L)'
;MDFVEVAKKFPQYKFIWFGHISLYSVPKAIRKIVQYDHPDNVIFPGYIKGDIIEGAYSNADLFFFPSYEETEGIVVLEALASLQNVLVRDIPVYEGWLQDRHNCYKGHNNEEFSQLLENIVEKKLPDLSENGWQTAQTKSIQHIGTHLKSIYETMLSKKW
;
A
#
# COMPACT_ATOMS: atom_id res chain seq x y z
N MET A 1 2.99 4.21 14.03
CA MET A 1 2.41 3.55 15.21
C MET A 1 1.55 2.39 14.76
N ASP A 2 0.49 2.65 14.00
CA ASP A 2 -0.53 1.65 13.65
C ASP A 2 -0.02 0.34 13.03
N PHE A 3 0.95 0.40 12.11
CA PHE A 3 1.56 -0.82 11.57
C PHE A 3 2.12 -1.74 12.67
N VAL A 4 2.89 -1.17 13.60
CA VAL A 4 3.51 -1.92 14.70
C VAL A 4 2.48 -2.29 15.77
N GLU A 5 1.51 -1.41 16.05
CA GLU A 5 0.44 -1.70 17.01
C GLU A 5 -0.48 -2.83 16.54
N VAL A 6 -0.80 -2.89 15.25
CA VAL A 6 -1.51 -4.03 14.66
C VAL A 6 -0.63 -5.27 14.71
N ALA A 7 0.64 -5.18 14.31
CA ALA A 7 1.55 -6.33 14.31
C ALA A 7 1.71 -7.00 15.69
N LYS A 8 1.70 -6.22 16.78
CA LYS A 8 1.73 -6.75 18.16
C LYS A 8 0.58 -7.71 18.47
N LYS A 9 -0.58 -7.55 17.82
CA LYS A 9 -1.75 -8.43 18.02
C LYS A 9 -1.62 -9.77 17.29
N PHE A 10 -0.69 -9.89 16.34
CA PHE A 10 -0.54 -11.05 15.46
C PHE A 10 0.88 -11.63 15.48
N PRO A 11 1.35 -12.16 16.62
CA PRO A 11 2.71 -12.72 16.72
C PRO A 11 2.97 -13.89 15.77
N GLN A 12 1.92 -14.54 15.26
CA GLN A 12 2.00 -15.61 14.27
C GLN A 12 2.27 -15.13 12.84
N TYR A 13 2.05 -13.85 12.53
CA TYR A 13 2.30 -13.28 11.20
C TYR A 13 3.58 -12.47 11.19
N LYS A 14 4.27 -12.47 10.05
CA LYS A 14 5.49 -11.69 9.83
C LYS A 14 5.15 -10.38 9.11
N PHE A 15 5.50 -9.27 9.73
CA PHE A 15 5.34 -7.93 9.19
C PHE A 15 6.69 -7.42 8.70
N ILE A 16 6.78 -6.98 7.45
CA ILE A 16 8.02 -6.47 6.87
C ILE A 16 7.76 -5.03 6.40
N TRP A 17 8.51 -4.09 6.95
CA TRP A 17 8.44 -2.68 6.57
C TRP A 17 9.65 -2.31 5.72
N PHE A 18 9.43 -2.19 4.41
CA PHE A 18 10.46 -1.70 3.49
C PHE A 18 10.54 -0.18 3.47
N GLY A 19 11.77 0.33 3.41
CA GLY A 19 12.04 1.75 3.31
C GLY A 19 13.16 2.19 4.24
N HIS A 20 13.83 3.27 3.88
CA HIS A 20 14.78 3.93 4.74
C HIS A 20 14.28 5.30 5.08
N ILE A 21 14.20 5.57 6.38
CA ILE A 21 13.97 6.90 6.89
C ILE A 21 15.22 7.29 7.65
N SER A 22 15.79 8.45 7.32
CA SER A 22 16.89 9.01 8.10
C SER A 22 16.43 9.15 9.54
N LEU A 23 17.04 8.38 10.44
CA LEU A 23 16.63 8.38 11.84
C LEU A 23 16.82 9.76 12.48
N TYR A 24 17.70 10.60 11.93
CA TYR A 24 17.91 12.01 12.30
C TYR A 24 16.69 12.89 12.05
N SER A 25 15.84 12.52 11.08
CA SER A 25 14.70 13.30 10.63
C SER A 25 13.37 12.83 11.24
N VAL A 26 13.35 11.72 11.99
CA VAL A 26 12.12 11.19 12.61
C VAL A 26 12.03 11.53 14.11
N PRO A 27 10.80 11.68 14.63
CA PRO A 27 10.59 11.86 16.07
C PRO A 27 11.22 10.74 16.91
N LYS A 28 11.67 11.09 18.13
CA LYS A 28 12.32 10.16 19.07
C LYS A 28 11.51 8.88 19.32
N ALA A 29 10.17 9.00 19.39
CA ALA A 29 9.27 7.87 19.59
C ALA A 29 9.35 6.86 18.42
N ILE A 30 9.35 7.35 17.18
CA ILE A 30 9.47 6.50 15.99
C ILE A 30 10.86 5.87 15.92
N ARG A 31 11.91 6.64 16.20
CA ARG A 31 13.28 6.10 16.25
C ARG A 31 13.38 4.95 17.25
N LYS A 32 12.80 5.09 18.45
CA LYS A 32 12.81 4.05 19.48
C LYS A 32 12.11 2.78 19.00
N ILE A 33 10.96 2.91 18.34
CA ILE A 33 10.22 1.76 17.81
C ILE A 33 11.04 1.04 16.74
N VAL A 34 11.53 1.76 15.74
CA VAL A 34 12.29 1.16 14.63
C VAL A 34 13.57 0.48 15.11
N GLN A 35 14.23 1.01 16.15
CA GLN A 35 15.52 0.47 16.63
C GLN A 35 15.40 -0.56 17.75
N TYR A 36 14.42 -0.43 18.66
CA TYR A 36 14.46 -1.16 19.95
C TYR A 36 13.09 -1.63 20.46
N ASP A 37 11.99 -0.95 20.11
CA ASP A 37 10.69 -1.10 20.76
C ASP A 37 9.62 -1.57 19.75
N HIS A 38 9.90 -2.70 19.10
CA HIS A 38 9.00 -3.41 18.19
C HIS A 38 8.99 -4.90 18.53
N PRO A 39 7.90 -5.63 18.25
CA PRO A 39 7.84 -7.06 18.49
C PRO A 39 8.70 -7.83 17.48
N ASP A 40 9.15 -9.03 17.85
CA ASP A 40 10.05 -9.87 17.04
C ASP A 40 9.49 -10.24 15.66
N ASN A 41 8.17 -10.17 15.49
CA ASN A 41 7.48 -10.46 14.24
C ASN A 41 7.46 -9.26 13.26
N VAL A 42 8.04 -8.12 13.64
CA VAL A 42 8.20 -6.94 12.79
C VAL A 42 9.66 -6.81 12.35
N ILE A 43 9.88 -6.75 11.04
CA ILE A 43 11.22 -6.64 10.44
C ILE A 43 11.33 -5.31 9.71
N PHE A 44 12.37 -4.54 10.05
CA PHE A 44 12.75 -3.30 9.37
C PHE A 44 14.04 -3.54 8.57
N PRO A 45 13.98 -4.15 7.37
CA PRO A 45 15.17 -4.45 6.58
C PRO A 45 15.86 -3.18 6.02
N GLY A 46 15.23 -2.02 6.14
CA GLY A 46 15.72 -0.76 5.59
C GLY A 46 15.40 -0.63 4.10
N TYR A 47 16.27 0.06 3.37
CA TYR A 47 16.06 0.32 1.95
C TYR A 47 16.53 -0.84 1.09
N ILE A 48 15.62 -1.32 0.26
CA ILE A 48 15.81 -2.43 -0.67
C ILE A 48 15.36 -1.96 -2.06
N LYS A 49 16.09 -2.35 -3.11
CA LYS A 49 15.75 -2.09 -4.53
C LYS A 49 15.76 -3.39 -5.33
N GLY A 50 15.15 -3.34 -6.50
CA GLY A 50 15.21 -4.40 -7.52
C GLY A 50 14.44 -5.65 -7.11
N ASP A 51 14.92 -6.81 -7.57
CA ASP A 51 14.24 -8.10 -7.49
C ASP A 51 13.72 -8.46 -6.08
N ILE A 52 14.38 -7.97 -5.02
CA ILE A 52 13.96 -8.27 -3.64
C ILE A 52 12.63 -7.57 -3.29
N ILE A 53 12.44 -6.31 -3.69
CA ILE A 53 11.17 -5.62 -3.38
C ILE A 53 10.04 -6.18 -4.25
N GLU A 54 10.33 -6.51 -5.52
CA GLU A 54 9.39 -7.18 -6.41
C GLU A 54 8.97 -8.54 -5.84
N GLY A 55 9.94 -9.35 -5.40
CA GLY A 55 9.69 -10.62 -4.72
C GLY A 55 8.87 -10.46 -3.45
N ALA A 56 9.09 -9.39 -2.67
CA ALA A 56 8.29 -9.12 -1.47
C ALA A 56 6.84 -8.79 -1.80
N TYR A 57 6.58 -7.96 -2.82
CA TYR A 57 5.22 -7.66 -3.27
C TYR A 57 4.49 -8.92 -3.75
N SER A 58 5.14 -9.74 -4.57
CA SER A 58 4.53 -10.94 -5.17
C SER A 58 4.36 -12.12 -4.21
N ASN A 59 5.12 -12.18 -3.10
CA ASN A 59 5.06 -13.31 -2.15
C ASN A 59 4.43 -12.95 -0.79
N ALA A 60 4.00 -11.71 -0.58
CA ALA A 60 3.24 -11.39 0.63
C ALA A 60 1.82 -12.00 0.56
N ASP A 61 1.16 -12.15 1.70
CA ASP A 61 -0.27 -12.49 1.76
C ASP A 61 -1.17 -11.24 1.73
N LEU A 62 -0.60 -10.08 2.07
CA LEU A 62 -1.29 -8.80 2.14
C LEU A 62 -0.31 -7.64 2.06
N PHE A 63 -0.65 -6.62 1.28
CA PHE A 63 -0.04 -5.29 1.36
C PHE A 63 -0.84 -4.43 2.34
N PHE A 64 -0.26 -4.16 3.51
CA PHE A 64 -0.90 -3.37 4.57
C PHE A 64 -0.29 -1.98 4.67
N PHE A 65 -1.11 -0.95 4.43
CA PHE A 65 -0.65 0.42 4.32
C PHE A 65 -1.55 1.41 5.10
N PRO A 66 -1.38 1.50 6.43
CA PRO A 66 -2.23 2.30 7.31
C PRO A 66 -1.84 3.79 7.35
N SER A 67 -1.28 4.36 6.28
CA SER A 67 -0.83 5.75 6.25
C SER A 67 -2.01 6.72 6.43
N TYR A 68 -1.77 7.82 7.15
CA TYR A 68 -2.74 8.92 7.29
C TYR A 68 -2.67 9.91 6.13
N GLU A 69 -1.56 9.91 5.40
CA GLU A 69 -1.31 10.81 4.30
C GLU A 69 -0.73 10.02 3.14
N GLU A 70 -1.21 10.32 1.95
CA GLU A 70 -0.66 9.80 0.71
C GLU A 70 -0.71 10.88 -0.37
N THR A 71 0.13 10.69 -1.38
CA THR A 71 0.24 11.63 -2.50
C THR A 71 -0.55 11.13 -3.70
N GLU A 72 0.06 10.25 -4.49
CA GLU A 72 -0.56 9.70 -5.70
C GLU A 72 -0.82 8.18 -5.55
N GLY A 73 -0.50 7.60 -4.40
CA GLY A 73 -0.71 6.18 -4.12
C GLY A 73 0.15 5.25 -5.01
N ILE A 74 1.33 5.69 -5.45
CA ILE A 74 2.21 4.90 -6.34
C ILE A 74 2.52 3.53 -5.73
N VAL A 75 2.89 3.48 -4.44
CA VAL A 75 3.18 2.21 -3.75
C VAL A 75 1.97 1.30 -3.64
N VAL A 76 0.76 1.86 -3.64
CA VAL A 76 -0.50 1.10 -3.69
C VAL A 76 -0.71 0.55 -5.09
N LEU A 77 -0.45 1.35 -6.14
CA LEU A 77 -0.53 0.87 -7.53
C LEU A 77 0.46 -0.26 -7.80
N GLU A 78 1.67 -0.19 -7.26
CA GLU A 78 2.68 -1.25 -7.34
C GLU A 78 2.18 -2.54 -6.65
N ALA A 79 1.54 -2.43 -5.49
CA ALA A 79 0.92 -3.57 -4.80
C ALA A 79 -0.18 -4.22 -5.65
N LEU A 80 -1.09 -3.39 -6.19
CA LEU A 80 -2.18 -3.84 -7.04
C LEU A 80 -1.65 -4.51 -8.33
N ALA A 81 -0.64 -3.91 -8.97
CA ALA A 81 0.02 -4.46 -10.16
C ALA A 81 0.71 -5.81 -9.88
N SER A 82 1.06 -6.08 -8.63
CA SER A 82 1.68 -7.33 -8.18
C SER A 82 0.66 -8.40 -7.76
N LEU A 83 -0.64 -8.23 -8.07
CA LEU A 83 -1.73 -9.13 -7.69
C LEU A 83 -1.84 -9.33 -6.17
N GLN A 84 -1.50 -8.31 -5.40
CA GLN A 84 -1.58 -8.38 -3.94
C GLN A 84 -2.96 -7.92 -3.44
N ASN A 85 -3.48 -8.56 -2.40
CA ASN A 85 -4.58 -7.97 -1.65
C ASN A 85 -4.09 -6.72 -0.91
N VAL A 86 -4.84 -5.62 -1.03
CA VAL A 86 -4.44 -4.33 -0.50
C VAL A 86 -5.38 -3.92 0.62
N LEU A 87 -4.81 -3.63 1.80
CA LEU A 87 -5.50 -3.05 2.94
C LEU A 87 -4.92 -1.66 3.24
N VAL A 88 -5.69 -0.61 2.97
CA VAL A 88 -5.28 0.78 3.19
C VAL A 88 -6.14 1.48 4.24
N ARG A 89 -5.67 2.63 4.73
CA ARG A 89 -6.55 3.54 5.45
C ARG A 89 -7.56 4.18 4.50
N ASP A 90 -8.80 4.36 4.95
CA ASP A 90 -9.76 5.19 4.21
C ASP A 90 -9.42 6.68 4.35
N ILE A 91 -8.86 7.25 3.28
CA ILE A 91 -8.48 8.67 3.19
C ILE A 91 -8.87 9.25 1.81
N PRO A 92 -9.12 10.57 1.69
CA PRO A 92 -9.71 11.17 0.48
C PRO A 92 -8.90 11.01 -0.81
N VAL A 93 -7.58 10.85 -0.72
CA VAL A 93 -6.70 10.70 -1.91
C VAL A 93 -7.01 9.47 -2.77
N TYR A 94 -7.73 8.52 -2.21
CA TYR A 94 -8.16 7.28 -2.86
C TYR A 94 -9.50 7.41 -3.59
N GLU A 95 -10.20 8.53 -3.41
CA GLU A 95 -11.51 8.75 -4.01
C GLU A 95 -11.45 8.67 -5.54
N GLY A 96 -12.49 8.09 -6.13
CA GLY A 96 -12.63 7.95 -7.58
C GLY A 96 -11.87 6.77 -8.20
N TRP A 97 -10.91 6.14 -7.51
CA TRP A 97 -10.12 5.07 -8.14
C TRP A 97 -9.85 3.85 -7.27
N LEU A 98 -9.88 3.99 -5.94
CA LEU A 98 -9.67 2.88 -5.01
C LEU A 98 -10.93 2.74 -4.12
N GLN A 99 -11.64 1.64 -4.30
CA GLN A 99 -12.98 1.38 -3.79
C GLN A 99 -12.95 0.21 -2.80
N ASP A 100 -13.47 0.45 -1.59
CA ASP A 100 -13.56 -0.57 -0.55
C ASP A 100 -14.40 -1.76 -1.02
N ARG A 101 -13.94 -2.97 -0.70
CA ARG A 101 -14.55 -4.27 -1.04
C ARG A 101 -14.74 -4.54 -2.53
N HIS A 102 -14.11 -3.75 -3.40
CA HIS A 102 -14.12 -3.96 -4.84
C HIS A 102 -12.72 -4.25 -5.38
N ASN A 103 -11.77 -3.34 -5.16
CA ASN A 103 -10.37 -3.47 -5.61
C ASN A 103 -9.35 -3.31 -4.48
N CYS A 104 -9.82 -3.14 -3.24
CA CYS A 104 -9.03 -3.12 -2.01
C CYS A 104 -9.96 -3.32 -0.80
N TYR A 105 -9.37 -3.42 0.38
CA TYR A 105 -10.04 -3.21 1.65
C TYR A 105 -9.59 -1.91 2.28
N LYS A 106 -10.52 -1.21 2.95
CA LYS A 106 -10.23 0.03 3.68
C LYS A 106 -10.60 -0.12 5.15
N GLY A 107 -9.71 0.38 6.02
CA GLY A 107 -9.95 0.42 7.48
C GLY A 107 -9.75 1.83 8.05
N HIS A 108 -10.42 2.13 9.16
CA HIS A 108 -10.38 3.46 9.78
C HIS A 108 -9.50 3.50 11.04
N ASN A 109 -9.35 2.38 11.72
CA ASN A 109 -8.65 2.28 13.02
C ASN A 109 -7.99 0.90 13.19
N ASN A 110 -7.18 0.76 14.24
CA ASN A 110 -6.42 -0.48 14.49
C ASN A 110 -7.30 -1.69 14.79
N GLU A 111 -8.53 -1.53 15.24
CA GLU A 111 -9.45 -2.64 15.46
C GLU A 111 -9.98 -3.18 14.13
N GLU A 112 -10.47 -2.30 13.26
CA GLU A 112 -10.88 -2.66 11.90
C GLU A 112 -9.72 -3.24 11.09
N PHE A 113 -8.53 -2.64 11.17
CA PHE A 113 -7.34 -3.18 10.50
C PHE A 113 -7.02 -4.59 10.97
N SER A 114 -7.12 -4.85 12.28
CA SER A 114 -6.84 -6.19 12.82
C SER A 114 -7.83 -7.23 12.27
N GLN A 115 -9.12 -6.89 12.28
CA GLN A 115 -10.18 -7.78 11.78
C GLN A 115 -10.05 -8.03 10.28
N LEU A 116 -9.84 -6.97 9.49
CA LEU A 116 -9.67 -7.08 8.03
C LEU A 116 -8.41 -7.87 7.69
N LEU A 117 -7.29 -7.55 8.33
CA LEU A 117 -6.01 -8.23 8.10
C LEU A 117 -6.12 -9.73 8.34
N GLU A 118 -6.63 -10.15 9.51
CA GLU A 118 -6.81 -11.58 9.82
C GLU A 118 -7.73 -12.23 8.78
N ASN A 119 -8.86 -11.60 8.46
CA ASN A 119 -9.81 -12.17 7.54
C ASN A 119 -9.28 -12.27 6.10
N ILE A 120 -8.40 -11.37 5.66
CA ILE A 120 -7.76 -11.42 4.35
C ILE A 120 -6.70 -12.53 4.34
N VAL A 121 -5.77 -12.53 5.30
CA VAL A 121 -4.66 -13.48 5.37
C VAL A 121 -5.17 -14.92 5.55
N GLU A 122 -6.18 -15.12 6.39
CA GLU A 122 -6.84 -16.42 6.61
C GLU A 122 -7.88 -16.78 5.53
N LYS A 123 -7.98 -15.98 4.46
CA LYS A 123 -8.86 -16.22 3.30
C LYS A 123 -10.34 -16.38 3.67
N LYS A 124 -10.77 -15.68 4.73
CA LYS A 124 -12.18 -15.57 5.16
C LYS A 124 -12.94 -14.51 4.37
N LEU A 125 -12.23 -13.57 3.76
CA LEU A 125 -12.76 -12.56 2.84
C LEU A 125 -12.43 -12.92 1.38
N PRO A 126 -13.23 -12.43 0.41
CA PRO A 126 -12.93 -12.59 -1.01
C PRO A 126 -11.54 -12.05 -1.39
N ASP A 127 -10.89 -12.73 -2.33
CA ASP A 127 -9.67 -12.22 -2.95
C ASP A 127 -10.02 -11.11 -3.96
N LEU A 128 -9.44 -9.92 -3.76
CA LEU A 128 -9.66 -8.75 -4.62
C LEU A 128 -8.47 -8.45 -5.53
N SER A 129 -7.44 -9.29 -5.53
CA SER A 129 -6.19 -9.12 -6.28
C SER A 129 -6.41 -8.83 -7.76
N GLU A 130 -7.30 -9.57 -8.42
CA GLU A 130 -7.59 -9.41 -9.85
C GLU A 130 -8.23 -8.04 -10.16
N ASN A 131 -9.22 -7.63 -9.37
CA ASN A 131 -9.85 -6.30 -9.52
C ASN A 131 -8.85 -5.17 -9.23
N GLY A 132 -7.96 -5.40 -8.25
CA GLY A 132 -6.85 -4.53 -7.95
C GLY A 132 -5.90 -4.38 -9.14
N TRP A 133 -5.46 -5.49 -9.69
CA TRP A 133 -4.59 -5.54 -10.87
C TRP A 133 -5.20 -4.82 -12.06
N GLN A 134 -6.48 -5.07 -12.37
CA GLN A 134 -7.20 -4.33 -13.42
C GLN A 134 -7.20 -2.82 -13.17
N THR A 135 -7.39 -2.40 -11.92
CA THR A 135 -7.30 -0.99 -11.53
C THR A 135 -5.91 -0.41 -11.79
N ALA A 136 -4.84 -1.16 -11.49
CA ALA A 136 -3.47 -0.74 -11.79
C ALA A 136 -3.24 -0.59 -13.31
N GLN A 137 -3.78 -1.50 -14.12
CA GLN A 137 -3.65 -1.46 -15.59
C GLN A 137 -4.24 -0.19 -16.20
N THR A 138 -5.37 0.31 -15.66
CA THR A 138 -5.95 1.59 -16.10
C THR A 138 -5.06 2.80 -15.84
N LYS A 139 -4.09 2.69 -14.92
CA LYS A 139 -3.11 3.74 -14.60
C LYS A 139 -1.70 3.42 -15.11
N SER A 140 -1.59 2.47 -16.04
CA SER A 140 -0.31 2.17 -16.69
C SER A 140 0.25 3.39 -17.41
N ILE A 141 1.59 3.46 -17.50
CA ILE A 141 2.29 4.56 -18.17
C ILE A 141 1.81 4.72 -19.62
N GLN A 142 1.49 3.62 -20.30
CA GLN A 142 0.98 3.62 -21.67
C GLN A 142 -0.41 4.27 -21.75
N HIS A 143 -1.30 3.95 -20.81
CA HIS A 143 -2.66 4.51 -20.76
C HIS A 143 -2.61 6.00 -20.43
N ILE A 144 -1.87 6.37 -19.39
CA ILE A 144 -1.68 7.76 -18.97
C ILE A 144 -1.00 8.58 -20.08
N GLY A 145 0.03 8.02 -20.73
CA GLY A 145 0.72 8.67 -21.85
C GLY A 145 -0.21 8.95 -23.04
N THR A 146 -1.10 8.02 -23.37
CA THR A 146 -2.11 8.21 -24.42
C THR A 146 -3.10 9.32 -24.05
N HIS A 147 -3.56 9.34 -22.81
CA HIS A 147 -4.47 10.39 -22.32
C HIS A 147 -3.80 11.77 -22.34
N LEU A 148 -2.58 11.87 -21.82
CA LEU A 148 -1.79 13.11 -21.84
C LEU A 148 -1.61 13.62 -23.28
N LYS A 149 -1.20 12.75 -24.21
CA LYS A 149 -1.07 13.10 -25.63
C LYS A 149 -2.36 13.71 -26.19
N SER A 150 -3.51 13.09 -25.93
CA SER A 150 -4.82 13.58 -26.38
C SER A 150 -5.13 14.99 -25.85
N ILE A 151 -4.80 15.26 -24.58
CA ILE A 151 -4.94 16.60 -23.99
C ILE A 151 -4.06 17.63 -24.73
N TYR A 152 -2.79 17.29 -24.98
CA TYR A 152 -1.87 18.17 -25.72
C TYR A 152 -2.38 18.45 -27.14
N GLU A 153 -2.82 17.43 -27.88
CA GLU A 153 -3.36 17.58 -29.24
C GLU A 153 -4.64 18.44 -29.27
N THR A 154 -5.51 18.28 -28.26
CA THR A 154 -6.72 19.09 -28.10
C THR A 154 -6.39 20.57 -27.84
N MET A 155 -5.39 20.85 -27.00
CA MET A 155 -5.00 22.23 -26.71
C MET A 155 -4.30 22.90 -27.89
N LEU A 156 -3.49 22.16 -28.65
CA LEU A 156 -2.81 22.67 -29.84
C LEU A 156 -3.76 22.95 -31.01
N SER A 157 -4.87 22.20 -31.11
CA SER A 157 -5.88 22.38 -32.17
C SER A 157 -6.85 23.53 -31.91
N LYS A 158 -6.95 24.02 -30.66
CA LYS A 158 -7.70 25.24 -30.34
C LYS A 158 -6.94 26.46 -30.86
N LYS A 159 -7.43 27.05 -31.96
CA LYS A 159 -7.02 28.39 -32.38
C LYS A 159 -7.63 29.41 -31.40
N TRP A 160 -6.79 30.30 -30.87
CA TRP A 160 -7.17 31.43 -30.04
C TRP A 160 -7.92 32.48 -30.85
#